data_AF-A0A4V3GY99-F1
#
_entry.id   AF-A0A4V3GY99-F1
#
_cell.length_a   1.000
_cell.length_b   1.000
_cell.length_c   1.000
_cell.angle_alpha   90.00
_cell.angle_beta   90.00
_cell.angle_gamma   90.00
#
_symmetry.space_group_name_H-M   'P 1'
#
loop_
_entity.id
_entity.type
_entity.pdbx_description
1 polymer ?
#
loop_
_entity_poly.entity_id
_entity_poly.type
_entity_poly.pdbx_seq_one_letter_code
_entity_poly.pdbx_strand_id
1 'polypeptide(L)'
;MAKILIVLNERMLYLYQNNKIISSFPVAIGKESTPTPTGNFSIINKIKNPYNKALGSRWMQFTHRMHGIHGTNKPWLIGQAVSHGCVRMYNKDAEFVYKRIDIGTPVEIKYNHNNSRGFLYYTVKNGDTLYKIAKNHNTTVNKLLKINKQIKNKNSIYPGQLIKIPD
;
A
#
# COMPACT_ATOMS: atom_id res chain seq x y z
N MET A 1 -7.42 15.30 16.69
CA MET A 1 -6.48 14.16 16.75
C MET A 1 -6.03 13.76 15.34
N ALA A 2 -4.74 13.45 15.17
CA ALA A 2 -4.20 12.94 13.92
C ALA A 2 -4.37 11.41 13.82
N LYS A 3 -4.50 10.89 12.60
CA LYS A 3 -4.53 9.46 12.31
C LYS A 3 -3.95 9.21 10.91
N ILE A 4 -3.28 8.09 10.74
CA ILE A 4 -2.84 7.60 9.43
C ILE A 4 -3.73 6.42 9.00
N LEU A 5 -4.14 6.42 7.75
CA LEU A 5 -4.72 5.26 7.06
C LEU A 5 -3.85 4.93 5.85
N ILE A 6 -3.40 3.69 5.73
CA ILE A 6 -2.70 3.20 4.54
C ILE A 6 -3.60 2.17 3.85
N VAL A 7 -3.81 2.39 2.56
CA VAL A 7 -4.60 1.51 1.71
C VAL A 7 -3.67 0.85 0.69
N LEU A 8 -3.40 -0.44 0.90
CA LEU A 8 -2.33 -1.16 0.21
C LEU A 8 -2.60 -1.35 -1.29
N ASN A 9 -3.82 -1.69 -1.69
CA ASN A 9 -4.21 -1.83 -3.10
C ASN A 9 -4.29 -0.48 -3.84
N GLU A 10 -4.53 0.61 -3.13
CA GLU A 10 -4.46 1.96 -3.71
C GLU A 10 -3.02 2.50 -3.75
N ARG A 11 -2.11 1.91 -2.95
CA ARG A 11 -0.74 2.39 -2.73
C ARG A 11 -0.75 3.84 -2.23
N MET A 12 -1.68 4.14 -1.33
CA MET A 12 -1.91 5.47 -0.78
C MET A 12 -1.82 5.48 0.74
N LEU A 13 -1.25 6.56 1.27
CA LEU A 13 -1.35 6.95 2.66
C LEU A 13 -2.25 8.19 2.77
N TYR A 14 -3.26 8.11 3.61
CA TYR A 14 -4.18 9.20 3.94
C TYR A 14 -3.88 9.71 5.34
N LEU A 15 -3.65 11.02 5.46
CA LEU A 15 -3.47 11.70 6.73
C LEU A 15 -4.80 12.35 7.13
N TYR A 16 -5.31 11.95 8.30
CA TYR A 16 -6.51 12.50 8.90
C TYR A 16 -6.14 13.47 10.02
N GLN A 17 -6.94 14.54 10.14
CA GLN A 17 -6.97 15.41 11.31
C GLN A 17 -8.44 15.69 11.65
N ASN A 18 -8.83 15.40 12.90
CA ASN A 18 -10.22 15.56 13.37
C ASN A 18 -11.23 14.86 12.45
N ASN A 19 -10.95 13.59 12.11
CA ASN A 19 -11.73 12.73 11.22
C ASN A 19 -11.92 13.22 9.77
N LYS A 20 -11.23 14.29 9.36
CA LYS A 20 -11.18 14.75 7.96
C LYS A 20 -9.84 14.37 7.33
N ILE A 21 -9.87 13.87 6.10
CA ILE A 21 -8.65 13.71 5.31
C ILE A 21 -8.13 15.12 5.02
N ILE A 22 -6.89 15.41 5.42
CA ILE A 22 -6.23 16.68 5.14
C ILE A 22 -5.21 16.56 4.01
N SER A 23 -4.71 15.36 3.72
CA SER A 23 -3.75 15.08 2.65
C SER A 23 -3.73 13.60 2.30
N SER A 24 -3.33 13.28 1.07
CA SER A 24 -3.08 11.92 0.60
C SER A 24 -1.76 11.85 -0.16
N PHE A 25 -1.05 10.72 -0.06
CA PHE A 25 0.29 10.56 -0.60
C PHE A 25 0.46 9.19 -1.26
N PRO A 26 1.05 9.10 -2.46
CA PRO A 26 1.45 7.82 -3.03
C PRO A 26 2.58 7.21 -2.21
N VAL A 27 2.54 5.88 -2.04
CA VAL A 27 3.54 5.15 -1.25
C VAL A 27 4.04 3.90 -1.97
N ALA A 28 5.27 3.48 -1.68
CA ALA A 28 5.71 2.12 -1.98
C ALA A 28 5.46 1.21 -0.77
N ILE A 29 5.09 -0.04 -1.02
CA ILE A 29 4.74 -1.02 0.02
C ILE A 29 5.59 -2.28 -0.08
N GLY A 30 5.41 -3.21 0.86
CA GLY A 30 6.04 -4.52 0.84
C GLY A 30 5.63 -5.35 -0.37
N LYS A 31 6.59 -6.03 -0.99
CA LYS A 31 6.31 -7.06 -2.01
C LYS A 31 5.61 -8.27 -1.39
N GLU A 32 4.99 -9.13 -2.21
CA GLU A 32 4.27 -10.33 -1.75
C GLU A 32 5.06 -11.22 -0.79
N SER A 33 6.36 -11.43 -1.04
CA SER A 33 7.20 -12.28 -0.19
C SER A 33 7.61 -11.64 1.14
N THR A 34 7.44 -10.33 1.30
CA THR A 34 7.72 -9.57 2.52
C THR A 34 6.71 -8.42 2.63
N PRO A 35 5.43 -8.74 2.88
CA PRO A 35 4.33 -7.80 2.75
C PRO A 35 4.34 -6.75 3.86
N THR A 36 3.77 -5.58 3.59
CA THR A 36 3.47 -4.62 4.66
C THR A 36 2.37 -5.21 5.55
N PRO A 37 2.57 -5.28 6.89
CA PRO A 37 1.59 -5.90 7.76
C PRO A 37 0.30 -5.07 7.82
N THR A 38 -0.85 -5.74 7.74
CA THR A 38 -2.17 -5.14 7.93
C THR A 38 -2.58 -5.16 9.40
N GLY A 39 -3.46 -4.24 9.79
CA GLY A 39 -4.00 -4.16 11.15
C GLY A 39 -4.01 -2.73 11.69
N ASN A 40 -4.25 -2.63 12.99
CA ASN A 40 -4.22 -1.38 13.74
C ASN A 40 -2.91 -1.31 14.53
N PHE A 41 -2.22 -0.20 14.38
CA PHE A 41 -0.94 0.11 15.02
C PHE A 41 -0.95 1.52 15.59
N SER A 42 0.16 1.92 16.20
CA SER A 42 0.44 3.30 16.56
C SER A 42 1.89 3.63 16.21
N ILE A 43 2.18 4.92 16.02
CA ILE A 43 3.56 5.37 15.90
C ILE A 43 4.27 5.16 17.23
N ILE A 44 5.30 4.32 17.26
CA ILE A 44 6.04 3.99 18.50
C ILE A 44 7.39 4.71 18.60
N ASN A 45 7.92 5.18 17.47
CA ASN A 45 9.19 5.91 17.44
C ASN A 45 9.28 6.82 16.20
N LYS A 46 10.01 7.91 16.31
CA LYS A 46 10.22 8.92 15.26
C LYS A 46 11.68 9.35 15.23
N ILE A 47 12.32 9.28 14.06
CA ILE A 47 13.70 9.74 13.86
C ILE A 47 13.73 10.75 12.70
N LYS A 48 14.27 11.94 12.97
CA LYS A 48 14.63 12.93 11.95
C LYS A 48 16.02 12.59 11.42
N ASN A 49 16.18 12.54 10.10
CA ASN A 49 17.44 12.24 9.41
C ASN A 49 18.11 10.94 9.92
N PRO A 50 17.46 9.78 9.77
CA PRO A 50 18.03 8.50 10.19
C PRO A 50 19.37 8.23 9.51
N TYR A 51 20.30 7.59 10.23
CA TYR A 51 21.65 7.30 9.73
C TYR A 51 21.66 6.50 8.42
N ASN A 52 20.74 5.54 8.28
CA ASN A 52 20.60 4.78 7.05
C ASN A 52 19.96 5.64 5.94
N LYS A 53 20.77 6.06 4.96
CA LYS A 53 20.34 6.87 3.82
C LYS A 53 19.21 6.27 3.00
N ALA A 54 19.02 4.95 3.00
CA ALA A 54 17.90 4.30 2.31
C ALA A 54 16.52 4.69 2.91
N LEU A 55 16.50 5.11 4.18
CA LEU A 55 15.31 5.56 4.88
C LEU A 55 14.92 7.00 4.54
N GLY A 56 15.78 7.74 3.83
CA GLY A 56 15.52 9.11 3.44
C GLY A 56 15.49 10.07 4.63
N SER A 57 14.60 11.07 4.58
CA SER A 57 14.60 12.20 5.52
C SER A 57 13.98 11.89 6.88
N ARG A 58 12.98 11.00 6.95
CA ARG A 58 12.23 10.72 8.18
C ARG A 58 11.96 9.23 8.32
N TRP A 59 11.93 8.77 9.57
CA TRP A 59 11.52 7.43 9.97
C TRP A 59 10.44 7.53 11.04
N MET A 60 9.34 6.79 10.86
CA MET A 60 8.18 6.74 11.74
C MET A 60 7.78 5.27 11.94
N GLN A 61 8.27 4.66 13.01
CA GLN A 61 8.10 3.23 13.30
C GLN A 61 6.68 2.95 13.78
N PHE A 62 6.08 1.85 13.32
CA PHE A 62 4.74 1.41 13.76
C PHE A 62 4.66 -0.06 14.21
N THR A 63 5.78 -0.80 14.22
CA THR A 63 5.85 -2.15 14.81
C THR A 63 7.14 -2.37 15.60
N HIS A 64 7.12 -3.25 16.60
CA HIS A 64 8.33 -3.68 17.32
C HIS A 64 9.29 -4.54 16.46
N ARG A 65 8.81 -5.08 15.33
CA ARG A 65 9.64 -5.82 14.34
C ARG A 65 10.31 -4.90 13.31
N MET A 66 10.49 -3.62 13.65
CA MET A 66 11.15 -2.59 12.83
C MET A 66 10.50 -2.26 11.47
N HIS A 67 9.18 -2.41 11.30
CA HIS A 67 8.49 -1.76 10.18
C HIS A 67 8.20 -0.28 10.49
N GLY A 68 8.40 0.57 9.48
CA GLY A 68 8.15 2.00 9.59
C GLY A 68 7.64 2.62 8.28
N ILE A 69 7.07 3.81 8.43
CA ILE A 69 6.79 4.75 7.35
C ILE A 69 8.01 5.65 7.23
N HIS A 70 8.62 5.75 6.06
CA HIS A 70 9.86 6.49 5.90
C HIS A 70 10.00 7.13 4.52
N GLY A 71 10.96 8.05 4.37
CA GLY A 71 11.33 8.65 3.09
C GLY A 71 12.01 7.64 2.15
N THR A 72 12.72 8.09 1.12
CA THR A 72 13.53 7.15 0.31
C THR A 72 14.61 7.88 -0.49
N ASN A 73 15.68 7.15 -0.83
CA ASN A 73 16.66 7.56 -1.84
C ASN A 73 16.35 6.99 -3.24
N LYS A 74 15.25 6.24 -3.40
CA LYS A 74 14.78 5.68 -4.69
C LYS A 74 13.36 6.16 -5.01
N PRO A 75 13.15 7.46 -5.25
CA PRO A 75 11.81 8.04 -5.45
C PRO A 75 11.02 7.44 -6.62
N TRP A 76 11.70 6.90 -7.64
CA TRP A 76 11.05 6.21 -8.77
C TRP A 76 10.36 4.89 -8.40
N LEU A 77 10.58 4.38 -7.18
CA LEU A 77 9.90 3.18 -6.67
C LEU A 77 8.59 3.49 -5.94
N ILE A 78 8.26 4.76 -5.69
CA ILE A 78 6.99 5.16 -5.08
C ILE A 78 5.83 4.73 -5.98
N GLY A 79 4.76 4.23 -5.36
CA GLY A 79 3.64 3.64 -6.07
C GLY A 79 3.89 2.20 -6.53
N GLN A 80 4.87 1.48 -5.98
CA GLN A 80 5.15 0.05 -6.30
C GLN A 80 5.19 -0.85 -5.05
N ALA A 81 4.99 -2.16 -5.22
CA ALA A 81 5.16 -3.16 -4.17
C ALA A 81 6.58 -3.78 -4.25
N VAL A 82 7.53 -3.23 -3.50
CA VAL A 82 8.97 -3.51 -3.66
C VAL A 82 9.78 -3.56 -2.36
N SER A 83 9.19 -3.14 -1.24
CA SER A 83 9.91 -3.06 0.03
C SER A 83 9.92 -4.40 0.79
N HIS A 84 10.64 -4.44 1.90
CA HIS A 84 10.60 -5.54 2.87
C HIS A 84 9.59 -5.26 3.99
N GLY A 85 8.39 -4.80 3.64
CA GLY A 85 7.29 -4.53 4.56
C GLY A 85 7.16 -3.08 5.04
N CYS A 86 8.20 -2.26 4.90
CA CYS A 86 8.12 -0.82 5.21
C CYS A 86 7.29 -0.03 4.18
N VAL A 87 6.71 1.08 4.61
CA VAL A 87 5.99 2.00 3.72
C VAL A 87 6.92 3.15 3.35
N ARG A 88 7.20 3.33 2.06
CA ARG A 88 8.09 4.39 1.56
C ARG A 88 7.29 5.55 1.00
N MET A 89 7.75 6.76 1.27
CA MET A 89 7.18 8.01 0.80
C MET A 89 8.26 8.83 0.06
N TYR A 90 7.85 9.80 -0.75
CA TYR A 90 8.78 10.87 -1.13
C TYR A 90 9.26 11.60 0.12
N ASN A 91 10.52 12.06 0.12
CA ASN A 91 11.09 12.72 1.31
C ASN A 91 10.27 13.92 1.77
N LYS A 92 9.81 14.78 0.84
CA LYS A 92 8.96 15.93 1.18
C LYS A 92 7.64 15.53 1.87
N ASP A 93 7.05 14.41 1.46
CA ASP A 93 5.78 13.93 2.00
C ASP A 93 5.99 13.31 3.39
N ALA A 94 7.07 12.54 3.56
CA ALA A 94 7.48 12.01 4.85
C ALA A 94 7.73 13.14 5.87
N GLU A 95 8.36 14.24 5.44
CA GLU A 95 8.57 15.42 6.27
C GLU A 95 7.27 16.13 6.65
N PHE A 96 6.33 16.24 5.71
CA PHE A 96 5.02 16.83 5.94
C PHE A 96 4.24 16.03 6.98
N VAL A 97 4.20 14.69 6.84
CA VAL A 97 3.52 13.78 7.76
C VAL A 97 4.21 13.78 9.13
N TYR A 98 5.54 13.70 9.18
CA TYR A 98 6.31 13.67 10.42
C TYR A 98 6.02 14.87 11.34
N LYS A 99 5.80 16.07 10.77
CA LYS A 99 5.49 17.28 11.54
C LYS A 99 4.06 17.31 12.11
N ARG A 100 3.17 16.44 11.65
CA ARG A 100 1.72 16.48 11.95
C ARG A 100 1.22 15.31 12.78
N ILE A 101 2.09 14.36 13.07
CA ILE A 101 1.77 13.18 13.88
C ILE A 101 2.69 13.15 15.09
N ASP A 102 2.22 12.58 16.19
CA ASP A 102 2.98 12.35 17.40
C ASP A 102 3.18 10.85 17.66
N ILE A 103 4.08 10.51 18.59
CA ILE A 103 4.13 9.14 19.14
C ILE A 103 2.76 8.83 19.74
N GLY A 104 2.25 7.63 19.48
CA GLY A 104 0.89 7.22 19.80
C GLY A 104 -0.14 7.48 18.70
N THR A 105 0.20 8.22 17.64
CA THR A 105 -0.73 8.46 16.51
C THR A 105 -1.18 7.12 15.91
N PRO A 106 -2.51 6.86 15.82
CA PRO A 106 -3.02 5.63 15.23
C PRO A 106 -2.62 5.46 13.77
N VAL A 107 -2.24 4.25 13.40
CA VAL A 107 -1.94 3.84 12.02
C VAL A 107 -2.80 2.63 11.69
N GLU A 108 -3.79 2.82 10.81
CA GLU A 108 -4.60 1.74 10.26
C GLU A 108 -4.02 1.34 8.90
N ILE A 109 -3.73 0.05 8.70
CA ILE A 109 -3.23 -0.47 7.42
C ILE A 109 -4.17 -1.56 6.93
N LYS A 110 -4.77 -1.36 5.76
CA LYS A 110 -5.73 -2.30 5.19
C LYS A 110 -5.68 -2.31 3.66
N TYR A 111 -6.47 -3.21 3.08
CA TYR A 111 -6.89 -3.13 1.70
C TYR A 111 -8.27 -2.43 1.66
N ASN A 112 -8.53 -1.63 0.62
CA ASN A 112 -9.86 -1.08 0.40
C ASN A 112 -10.72 -2.14 -0.31
N HIS A 113 -11.69 -2.64 0.42
CA HIS A 113 -12.68 -3.62 -0.05
C HIS A 113 -13.93 -2.87 -0.46
N ASN A 114 -13.96 -2.33 -1.69
CA ASN A 114 -15.16 -1.71 -2.22
C ASN A 114 -16.21 -2.81 -2.46
N ASN A 115 -17.18 -2.88 -1.53
CA ASN A 115 -18.30 -3.79 -1.39
C ASN A 115 -18.08 -5.03 -0.52
N SER A 116 -19.08 -5.25 0.35
CA SER A 116 -19.30 -6.24 1.41
C SER A 116 -19.22 -7.73 0.99
N ARG A 117 -18.33 -8.10 0.04
CA ARG A 117 -18.20 -9.47 -0.50
C ARG A 117 -16.77 -9.96 -0.76
N GLY A 118 -15.74 -9.21 -0.38
CA GLY A 118 -14.36 -9.71 -0.38
C GLY A 118 -13.61 -9.68 -1.73
N PHE A 119 -14.04 -8.84 -2.68
CA PHE A 119 -13.42 -8.72 -4.00
C PHE A 119 -13.47 -7.28 -4.56
N LEU A 120 -12.37 -6.84 -5.18
CA LEU A 120 -12.31 -5.67 -6.08
C LEU A 120 -12.79 -6.05 -7.48
N TYR A 121 -13.54 -5.18 -8.17
CA TYR A 121 -13.83 -5.36 -9.59
C TYR A 121 -12.85 -4.56 -10.46
N TYR A 122 -12.27 -5.20 -11.47
CA TYR A 122 -11.30 -4.61 -12.38
C TYR A 122 -11.72 -4.82 -13.83
N THR A 123 -11.70 -3.74 -14.62
CA THR A 123 -11.92 -3.80 -16.07
C THR A 123 -10.59 -3.98 -16.78
N VAL A 124 -10.44 -5.10 -17.48
CA VAL A 124 -9.24 -5.45 -18.25
C VAL A 124 -8.96 -4.36 -19.29
N LYS A 125 -7.70 -3.93 -19.39
CA LYS A 125 -7.23 -2.89 -20.31
C LYS A 125 -6.42 -3.50 -21.46
N ASN A 126 -6.21 -2.72 -22.52
CA ASN A 126 -5.35 -3.15 -23.62
C ASN A 126 -3.91 -3.42 -23.12
N GLY A 127 -3.35 -4.58 -23.48
CA GLY A 127 -2.03 -5.03 -23.03
C GLY A 127 -1.98 -5.72 -21.66
N ASP A 128 -3.12 -5.87 -20.98
CA ASP A 128 -3.20 -6.64 -19.74
C ASP A 128 -3.06 -8.14 -19.98
N THR A 129 -2.45 -8.81 -19.01
CA THR A 129 -2.50 -10.26 -18.87
C THR A 129 -2.91 -10.59 -17.44
N LEU A 130 -3.49 -11.76 -17.19
CA LEU A 130 -3.79 -12.19 -15.82
C LEU A 130 -2.55 -12.12 -14.91
N TYR A 131 -1.36 -12.36 -15.46
CA TYR A 131 -0.11 -12.22 -14.73
C TYR A 131 0.17 -10.76 -14.34
N LYS A 132 0.07 -9.81 -15.27
CA LYS A 132 0.27 -8.38 -14.98
C LYS A 132 -0.78 -7.86 -13.99
N ILE A 133 -2.04 -8.25 -14.17
CA ILE A 133 -3.12 -7.87 -13.25
C ILE A 133 -2.87 -8.47 -11.87
N ALA A 134 -2.61 -9.77 -11.78
CA ALA A 134 -2.31 -10.43 -10.50
C ALA A 134 -1.16 -9.73 -9.77
N LYS A 135 -0.06 -9.47 -10.48
CA LYS A 135 1.11 -8.77 -9.95
C LYS A 135 0.78 -7.33 -9.50
N ASN A 136 0.02 -6.58 -10.29
CA ASN A 136 -0.33 -5.20 -9.99
C ASN A 136 -1.26 -5.09 -8.77
N HIS A 137 -2.13 -6.09 -8.60
CA HIS A 137 -3.09 -6.18 -7.51
C HIS A 137 -2.63 -7.11 -6.38
N ASN A 138 -1.35 -7.46 -6.35
CA ASN A 138 -0.73 -8.22 -5.25
C ASN A 138 -1.44 -9.56 -4.93
N THR A 139 -1.87 -10.26 -5.98
CA THR A 139 -2.51 -11.58 -5.91
C THR A 139 -1.85 -12.55 -6.90
N THR A 140 -2.36 -13.77 -7.02
CA THR A 140 -1.83 -14.77 -7.96
C THR A 140 -2.80 -15.06 -9.09
N VAL A 141 -2.28 -15.48 -10.25
CA VAL A 141 -3.10 -15.94 -11.37
C VAL A 141 -4.04 -17.06 -10.94
N ASN A 142 -3.57 -17.98 -10.08
CA ASN A 142 -4.40 -19.08 -9.58
C ASN A 142 -5.55 -18.58 -8.70
N LYS A 143 -5.29 -17.58 -7.83
CA LYS A 143 -6.35 -16.93 -7.04
C LYS A 143 -7.37 -16.23 -7.95
N LEU A 144 -6.91 -15.49 -8.96
CA LEU A 144 -7.78 -14.86 -9.95
C LEU A 144 -8.66 -15.89 -10.68
N LEU A 145 -8.09 -16.99 -11.17
CA LEU A 145 -8.84 -18.05 -11.85
C LEU A 145 -9.86 -18.74 -10.93
N LYS A 146 -9.51 -18.97 -9.65
CA LYS A 146 -10.41 -19.61 -8.68
C LYS A 146 -11.68 -18.80 -8.43
N ILE A 147 -11.57 -17.47 -8.44
CA ILE A 147 -12.69 -16.56 -8.16
C ILE A 147 -13.45 -16.19 -9.44
N ASN A 148 -12.74 -16.09 -10.55
CA ASN A 148 -13.32 -15.83 -11.87
C ASN A 148 -13.52 -17.13 -12.63
N LYS A 149 -14.45 -17.97 -12.15
CA LYS A 149 -14.76 -19.27 -12.76
C LYS A 149 -15.15 -19.19 -14.24
N GLN A 150 -15.57 -18.00 -14.72
CA GLN A 150 -15.83 -17.73 -16.12
C GLN A 150 -14.57 -17.71 -17.01
N ILE A 151 -13.38 -17.53 -16.42
CA ILE A 151 -12.09 -17.52 -17.13
C ILE A 151 -11.54 -18.93 -17.12
N LYS A 152 -11.73 -19.65 -18.23
CA LYS A 152 -11.34 -21.06 -18.33
C LYS A 152 -9.82 -21.25 -18.44
N ASN A 153 -9.10 -20.34 -19.10
CA ASN A 153 -7.65 -20.43 -19.32
C ASN A 153 -6.95 -19.07 -19.16
N LYS A 154 -5.62 -19.08 -18.94
CA LYS A 154 -4.82 -17.88 -18.62
C LYS A 154 -4.85 -16.77 -19.68
N ASN A 155 -5.13 -17.15 -20.94
CA ASN A 155 -5.19 -16.24 -22.09
C ASN A 155 -6.63 -15.82 -22.45
N SER A 156 -7.63 -16.20 -21.65
CA SER A 156 -9.05 -15.95 -21.95
C SER A 156 -9.56 -14.61 -21.43
N ILE A 157 -8.69 -13.59 -21.33
CA ILE A 157 -9.11 -12.24 -20.96
C ILE A 157 -9.02 -11.27 -22.14
N TYR A 158 -9.95 -10.32 -22.22
CA TYR A 158 -10.00 -9.31 -23.28
C TYR A 158 -10.26 -7.90 -22.73
N PRO A 159 -9.77 -6.84 -23.40
CA PRO A 159 -10.04 -5.46 -22.99
C PRO A 159 -11.54 -5.18 -22.83
N GLY A 160 -11.93 -4.49 -21.76
CA GLY A 160 -13.33 -4.23 -21.39
C GLY A 160 -13.96 -5.31 -20.53
N GLN A 161 -13.34 -6.49 -20.38
CA GLN A 161 -13.86 -7.55 -19.53
C GLN A 161 -13.76 -7.17 -18.04
N LEU A 162 -14.87 -7.28 -17.32
CA LEU A 162 -14.88 -7.12 -15.86
C LEU A 162 -14.49 -8.42 -15.16
N ILE A 163 -13.51 -8.36 -14.26
CA ILE A 163 -13.06 -9.49 -13.45
C ILE A 163 -13.01 -9.12 -11.97
N LYS A 164 -13.14 -10.12 -11.11
CA LYS A 164 -12.98 -10.02 -9.66
C LYS A 164 -11.52 -10.22 -9.28
N ILE A 165 -11.02 -9.39 -8.40
CA ILE A 165 -9.68 -9.48 -7.84
C ILE A 165 -9.86 -9.71 -6.34
N PRO A 166 -9.35 -10.80 -5.78
CA PRO A 166 -9.36 -10.98 -4.34
C PRO A 166 -8.54 -9.91 -3.67
N ASP A 167 -9.09 -9.51 -2.54
CA ASP A 167 -8.45 -8.81 -1.45
C ASP A 167 -7.04 -9.33 -1.12
#